data_AF-A0A9R0YR06-F1
#
_entry.id   AF-A0A9R0YR06-F1
#
_cell.length_a   1.000
_cell.length_b   1.000
_cell.length_c   1.000
_cell.angle_alpha   90.00
_cell.angle_beta   90.00
_cell.angle_gamma   90.00
#
_symmetry.space_group_name_H-M   'P 1'
#
loop_
_entity.id
_entity.type
_entity.pdbx_description
1 polymer ?
#
loop_
_entity_poly.entity_id
_entity_poly.type
_entity_poly.pdbx_seq_one_letter_code
_entity_poly.pdbx_strand_id
1 'polypeptide(L)'
;MRESVDRVVHQQLSEEELEPFEDIINFIYKAKFSKLDPKSLLSVVMAADKFEVNQAMKQSIEFMLESELNLEAAVLYLEFSPANATVAQALAPVRAASGRFLTQMFKNVFSHKDDLLELPLSAILEIFRSSDLIVPNEDYVYLFLVDWVKKKYEDEHMRCTVFSKALVFLIRFMHMTIDRLMAFSNCPLMPNKVDVKSIISSAFLFKINCSTVKVAHWNYAQRNYLIRPVILTNLLPYNELLAYFDLPLADFARMSNPAWRSTYTEVFAYGGYRLFVQCQTTIDAVSNAPSAFGMFLCAQKSTQPEVLSVTFSVRQKPGGGYVDKFSFDSPFLPDNKFGVADLLLTPWAELLDENNLFLING
;
A
#
# COMPACT_ATOMS: atom_id res chain seq x y z
N MET A 1 -55.05 13.49 10.22
CA MET A 1 -54.54 14.68 10.93
C MET A 1 -55.48 15.00 12.08
N ARG A 2 -55.21 14.50 13.30
CA ARG A 2 -55.90 14.90 14.54
C ARG A 2 -55.03 15.83 15.40
N GLU A 3 -53.74 15.91 15.09
CA GLU A 3 -52.74 16.70 15.84
C GLU A 3 -52.81 18.20 15.57
N SER A 4 -53.52 18.67 14.54
CA SER A 4 -53.57 20.11 14.22
C SER A 4 -54.39 20.94 15.21
N VAL A 5 -55.10 20.30 16.14
CA VAL A 5 -55.96 20.95 17.16
C VAL A 5 -55.28 20.97 18.53
N ASP A 6 -54.40 20.01 18.80
CA ASP A 6 -53.68 19.91 20.07
C ASP A 6 -52.36 20.69 19.99
N ARG A 7 -52.12 21.58 20.97
CA ARG A 7 -50.87 22.37 21.07
C ARG A 7 -49.66 21.56 21.53
N VAL A 8 -49.82 20.25 21.71
CA VAL A 8 -48.79 19.36 22.27
C VAL A 8 -48.60 18.19 21.33
N VAL A 9 -47.37 18.01 20.86
CA VAL A 9 -46.95 16.86 20.06
C VAL A 9 -46.21 15.90 20.99
N HIS A 10 -46.69 14.66 21.09
CA HIS A 10 -46.03 13.62 21.88
C HIS A 10 -45.12 12.79 20.97
N GLN A 11 -43.81 12.89 21.17
CA GLN A 11 -42.81 12.18 20.38
C GLN A 11 -42.08 11.18 21.27
N GLN A 12 -41.99 9.92 20.82
CA GLN A 12 -41.22 8.89 21.51
C GLN A 12 -39.75 9.01 21.09
N LEU A 13 -38.91 9.42 22.03
CA LEU A 13 -37.46 9.53 21.89
C LEU A 13 -36.82 8.50 22.82
N SER A 14 -35.74 7.85 22.35
CA SER A 14 -34.87 7.08 23.24
C SER A 14 -33.95 8.02 24.03
N GLU A 15 -33.38 7.54 25.14
CA GLU A 15 -32.49 8.33 26.00
C GLU A 15 -31.23 8.82 25.24
N GLU A 16 -30.76 8.03 24.27
CA GLU A 16 -29.63 8.37 23.38
C GLU A 16 -29.98 9.44 22.32
N GLU A 17 -31.26 9.63 22.02
CA GLU A 17 -31.76 10.59 21.02
C GLU A 17 -32.14 11.96 21.62
N LEU A 18 -32.16 12.07 22.96
CA LEU A 18 -32.53 13.32 23.64
C LEU A 18 -31.51 14.44 23.39
N GLU A 19 -30.21 14.19 23.59
CA GLU A 19 -29.19 15.23 23.37
C GLU A 19 -29.14 15.71 21.90
N PRO A 20 -29.10 14.83 20.88
CA PRO A 20 -29.11 15.25 19.48
C PRO A 20 -30.37 16.03 19.10
N PHE A 21 -31.52 15.68 19.70
CA PHE A 21 -32.78 16.37 19.46
C PHE A 21 -32.79 17.78 20.04
N GLU A 22 -32.29 17.96 21.27
CA GLU A 22 -32.12 19.29 21.87
C GLU A 22 -31.16 20.17 21.05
N ASP A 23 -30.09 19.59 20.52
CA ASP A 23 -29.13 20.30 19.67
C ASP A 23 -29.77 20.70 18.32
N ILE A 24 -30.64 19.87 17.74
CA ILE A 24 -31.41 20.24 16.54
C ILE A 24 -32.40 21.36 16.84
N ILE A 25 -33.09 21.33 17.99
CA ILE A 25 -33.98 22.42 18.40
C ILE A 25 -33.17 23.70 18.57
N ASN A 26 -32.05 23.65 19.29
CA ASN A 26 -31.16 24.80 19.44
C ASN A 26 -30.69 25.33 18.07
N PHE A 27 -30.40 24.43 17.13
CA PHE A 27 -30.06 24.80 15.76
C PHE A 27 -31.20 25.52 15.04
N ILE A 28 -32.44 25.03 15.14
CA ILE A 28 -33.61 25.67 14.52
C ILE A 28 -33.81 27.10 15.05
N TYR A 29 -33.57 27.33 16.34
CA TYR A 29 -33.79 28.64 16.97
C TYR A 29 -32.60 29.60 16.88
N LYS A 30 -31.36 29.09 16.89
CA LYS A 30 -30.13 29.91 17.01
C LYS A 30 -29.16 29.77 15.83
N ALA A 31 -29.43 28.84 14.89
CA ALA A 31 -28.56 28.49 13.77
C ALA A 31 -27.12 28.14 14.17
N LYS A 32 -26.92 27.55 15.35
CA LYS A 32 -25.61 27.14 15.87
C LYS A 32 -25.70 25.81 16.62
N PHE A 33 -24.66 24.99 16.50
CA PHE A 33 -24.49 23.77 17.29
C PHE A 33 -23.76 24.05 18.61
N SER A 34 -24.21 23.40 19.69
CA SER A 34 -23.69 23.58 21.05
C SER A 34 -22.43 22.75 21.31
N LYS A 35 -22.39 21.52 20.78
CA LYS A 35 -21.31 20.55 20.95
C LYS A 35 -20.67 20.25 19.59
N LEU A 36 -19.34 20.26 19.55
CA LEU A 36 -18.52 20.08 18.34
C LEU A 36 -17.74 18.74 18.36
N ASP A 37 -18.09 17.84 19.28
CA ASP A 37 -17.42 16.54 19.40
C ASP A 37 -17.78 15.62 18.20
N PRO A 38 -16.82 14.87 17.62
CA PRO A 38 -17.05 14.01 16.46
C PRO A 38 -18.22 13.02 16.61
N LYS A 39 -18.40 12.46 17.81
CA LYS A 39 -19.49 11.51 18.08
C LYS A 39 -20.85 12.21 18.17
N SER A 40 -20.88 13.38 18.82
CA SER A 40 -22.10 14.22 18.90
C SER A 40 -22.51 14.75 17.53
N LEU A 41 -21.57 15.09 16.65
CA LEU A 41 -21.88 15.52 15.29
C LEU A 41 -22.53 14.41 14.47
N LEU A 42 -22.06 13.16 14.62
CA LEU A 42 -22.64 12.01 13.94
C LEU A 42 -24.08 11.73 14.41
N SER A 43 -24.32 11.81 15.72
CA SER A 43 -25.67 11.62 16.27
C SER A 43 -26.63 12.75 15.87
N VAL A 44 -26.15 14.00 15.75
CA VAL A 44 -26.92 15.12 15.19
C VAL A 44 -27.26 14.88 13.72
N VAL A 45 -26.35 14.35 12.91
CA VAL A 45 -26.65 13.99 11.51
C VAL A 45 -27.75 12.91 11.43
N MET A 46 -27.70 11.90 12.30
CA MET A 46 -28.73 10.85 12.34
C MET A 46 -30.10 11.41 12.74
N ALA A 47 -30.14 12.25 13.77
CA ALA A 47 -31.38 12.88 14.19
C ALA A 47 -31.89 13.88 13.14
N ALA A 48 -31.01 14.60 12.46
CA ALA A 48 -31.38 15.54 11.40
C ALA A 48 -32.01 14.82 10.19
N ASP A 49 -31.54 13.62 9.83
CA ASP A 49 -32.18 12.78 8.82
C ASP A 49 -33.55 12.27 9.31
N LYS A 50 -33.64 11.80 10.56
CA LYS A 50 -34.90 11.32 11.17
C LYS A 50 -35.99 12.40 11.22
N PHE A 51 -35.62 13.66 11.45
CA PHE A 51 -36.53 14.80 11.53
C PHE A 51 -36.55 15.66 10.24
N GLU A 52 -35.91 15.18 9.16
CA GLU A 52 -35.85 15.83 7.84
C GLU A 52 -35.33 17.29 7.83
N VAL A 53 -34.44 17.62 8.78
CA VAL A 53 -33.83 18.95 8.90
C VAL A 53 -32.59 19.05 8.00
N ASN A 54 -32.83 19.18 6.70
CA ASN A 54 -31.81 19.17 5.65
C ASN A 54 -30.67 20.19 5.84
N GLN A 55 -30.95 21.37 6.40
CA GLN A 55 -29.95 22.41 6.61
C GLN A 55 -29.01 22.08 7.78
N ALA A 56 -29.54 21.46 8.85
CA ALA A 56 -28.73 21.01 9.98
C ALA A 56 -27.77 19.89 9.54
N MET A 57 -28.26 18.97 8.70
CA MET A 57 -27.42 17.90 8.13
C MET A 57 -26.25 18.46 7.31
N LYS A 58 -26.52 19.40 6.38
CA LYS A 58 -25.47 20.00 5.55
C LYS A 58 -24.42 20.74 6.36
N GLN A 59 -24.83 21.58 7.32
CA GLN A 59 -23.89 22.33 8.15
C GLN A 59 -23.09 21.45 9.09
N SER A 60 -23.68 20.35 9.59
CA SER A 60 -22.93 19.36 10.38
C SER A 60 -21.84 18.68 9.54
N ILE A 61 -22.12 18.38 8.28
CA ILE A 61 -21.15 17.77 7.35
C ILE A 61 -20.03 18.74 6.98
N GLU A 62 -20.36 20.00 6.67
CA GLU A 62 -19.36 21.05 6.43
C GLU A 62 -18.45 21.21 7.66
N PHE A 63 -19.02 21.25 8.86
CA PHE A 63 -18.24 21.34 10.08
C PHE A 63 -17.34 20.12 10.31
N MET A 64 -17.83 18.90 10.03
CA MET A 64 -17.01 17.68 10.10
C MET A 64 -15.84 17.69 9.10
N LEU A 65 -15.97 18.38 7.96
CA LEU A 65 -14.90 18.52 6.97
C LEU A 65 -13.90 19.62 7.34
N GLU A 66 -14.34 20.68 8.01
CA GLU A 66 -13.50 21.80 8.46
C GLU A 66 -12.73 21.48 9.76
N SER A 67 -13.25 20.58 10.58
CA SER A 67 -12.61 20.15 11.82
C SER A 67 -11.31 19.37 11.58
N GLU A 68 -10.34 19.51 12.48
CA GLU A 68 -9.11 18.71 12.45
C GLU A 68 -9.44 17.22 12.68
N LEU A 69 -9.11 16.39 11.69
CA LEU A 69 -9.31 14.93 11.77
C LEU A 69 -8.27 14.32 12.72
N ASN A 70 -8.77 13.67 13.77
CA ASN A 70 -7.97 12.80 14.64
C ASN A 70 -8.19 11.33 14.26
N LEU A 71 -7.34 10.43 14.77
CA LEU A 71 -7.40 8.99 14.46
C LEU A 71 -8.74 8.37 14.88
N GLU A 72 -9.22 8.71 16.08
CA GLU A 72 -10.45 8.15 16.67
C GLU A 72 -11.70 8.56 15.87
N ALA A 73 -11.79 9.83 15.47
CA ALA A 73 -12.86 10.36 14.65
C ALA A 73 -12.84 9.78 13.24
N ALA A 74 -11.66 9.68 12.62
CA ALA A 74 -11.52 9.08 11.29
C ALA A 74 -11.99 7.62 11.27
N VAL A 75 -11.61 6.84 12.30
CA VAL A 75 -12.07 5.46 12.47
C VAL A 75 -13.58 5.41 12.72
N LEU A 76 -14.12 6.26 13.60
CA LEU A 76 -15.55 6.33 13.90
C LEU A 76 -16.38 6.59 12.63
N TYR A 77 -15.97 7.57 11.82
CA TYR A 77 -16.66 7.91 10.57
C TYR A 77 -16.57 6.79 9.51
N LEU A 78 -15.53 5.95 9.55
CA LEU A 78 -15.36 4.81 8.65
C LEU A 78 -16.10 3.56 9.12
N GLU A 79 -16.23 3.35 10.42
CA GLU A 79 -17.03 2.25 10.98
C GLU A 79 -18.52 2.51 10.85
N PHE A 80 -18.93 3.77 10.84
CA PHE A 80 -20.33 4.11 10.69
C PHE A 80 -20.89 3.58 9.36
N SER A 81 -21.82 2.65 9.46
CA SER A 81 -22.58 2.10 8.33
C SER A 81 -23.97 2.71 8.33
N PRO A 82 -24.24 3.72 7.47
CA PRO A 82 -25.55 4.35 7.40
C PRO A 82 -26.60 3.36 6.87
N ALA A 83 -27.73 3.23 7.57
CA ALA A 83 -28.86 2.42 7.11
C ALA A 83 -29.63 3.08 5.95
N ASN A 84 -29.62 4.42 5.90
CA ASN A 84 -30.32 5.22 4.91
C ASN A 84 -29.39 5.66 3.78
N ALA A 85 -29.82 5.48 2.53
CA ALA A 85 -29.03 5.84 1.35
C ALA A 85 -28.75 7.35 1.25
N THR A 86 -29.64 8.20 1.78
CA THR A 86 -29.50 9.67 1.85
C THR A 86 -28.31 10.05 2.73
N VAL A 87 -28.27 9.53 3.96
CA VAL A 87 -27.18 9.74 4.91
C VAL A 87 -25.86 9.18 4.35
N ALA A 88 -25.91 8.03 3.68
CA ALA A 88 -24.74 7.43 3.03
C ALA A 88 -24.12 8.34 1.97
N GLN A 89 -24.93 8.96 1.13
CA GLN A 89 -24.46 9.92 0.13
C GLN A 89 -23.94 11.20 0.77
N ALA A 90 -24.61 11.70 1.81
CA ALA A 90 -24.22 12.92 2.50
C ALA A 90 -22.88 12.77 3.26
N LEU A 91 -22.61 11.60 3.86
CA LEU A 91 -21.38 11.31 4.59
C LEU A 91 -20.22 10.81 3.71
N ALA A 92 -20.48 10.47 2.44
CA ALA A 92 -19.44 10.04 1.49
C ALA A 92 -18.18 10.95 1.45
N PRO A 93 -18.29 12.31 1.40
CA PRO A 93 -17.11 13.17 1.42
C PRO A 93 -16.31 13.08 2.73
N VAL A 94 -16.99 12.98 3.88
CA VAL A 94 -16.34 12.83 5.20
C VAL A 94 -15.61 11.50 5.29
N ARG A 95 -16.24 10.43 4.80
CA ARG A 95 -15.63 9.10 4.71
C ARG A 95 -14.39 9.10 3.83
N ALA A 96 -14.47 9.75 2.66
CA ALA A 96 -13.34 9.87 1.74
C ALA A 96 -12.21 10.75 2.29
N ALA A 97 -12.52 11.79 3.07
CA ALA A 97 -11.52 12.60 3.76
C ALA A 97 -10.82 11.80 4.87
N SER A 98 -11.61 11.08 5.68
CA SER A 98 -11.11 10.19 6.74
C SER A 98 -10.22 9.08 6.19
N GLY A 99 -10.61 8.45 5.09
CA GLY A 99 -9.81 7.42 4.41
C GLY A 99 -8.48 7.96 3.87
N ARG A 100 -8.50 9.16 3.28
CA ARG A 100 -7.28 9.84 2.81
C ARG A 100 -6.35 10.19 3.98
N PHE A 101 -6.90 10.70 5.09
CA PHE A 101 -6.14 10.98 6.31
C PHE A 101 -5.45 9.72 6.84
N LEU A 102 -6.18 8.61 7.00
CA LEU A 102 -5.60 7.33 7.44
C LEU A 102 -4.52 6.81 6.48
N THR A 103 -4.76 6.90 5.17
CA THR A 103 -3.80 6.46 4.16
C THR A 103 -2.51 7.27 4.20
N GLN A 104 -2.59 8.58 4.50
CA GLN A 104 -1.42 9.44 4.64
C GLN A 104 -0.68 9.18 5.95
N MET A 105 -1.40 9.03 7.06
CA MET A 105 -0.84 8.70 8.38
C MET A 105 -0.11 7.36 8.35
N PHE A 106 -0.72 6.34 7.75
CA PHE A 106 -0.16 4.99 7.65
C PHE A 106 0.50 4.70 6.30
N LYS A 107 1.01 5.74 5.63
CA LYS A 107 1.64 5.59 4.30
C LYS A 107 2.78 4.57 4.32
N ASN A 108 3.57 4.54 5.40
CA ASN A 108 4.61 3.55 5.61
C ASN A 108 4.12 2.43 6.54
N VAL A 109 3.61 1.36 5.93
CA VAL A 109 3.03 0.21 6.64
C VAL A 109 4.09 -0.50 7.50
N PHE A 110 5.33 -0.55 7.03
CA PHE A 110 6.41 -1.25 7.75
C PHE A 110 6.77 -0.58 9.07
N SER A 111 6.73 0.75 9.14
CA SER A 111 7.08 1.51 10.34
C SER A 111 5.96 1.52 11.40
N HIS A 112 4.70 1.39 10.99
CA HIS A 112 3.53 1.47 11.88
C HIS A 112 2.84 0.11 12.09
N LYS A 113 3.60 -0.99 12.02
CA LYS A 113 3.04 -2.35 12.06
C LYS A 113 2.16 -2.58 13.29
N ASP A 114 2.64 -2.21 14.47
CA ASP A 114 1.96 -2.51 15.73
C ASP A 114 0.68 -1.69 15.90
N ASP A 115 0.71 -0.41 15.53
CA ASP A 115 -0.48 0.46 15.54
C ASP A 115 -1.54 -0.02 14.55
N LEU A 116 -1.13 -0.44 13.35
CA LEU A 116 -2.03 -0.99 12.33
C LEU A 116 -2.69 -2.29 12.78
N LEU A 117 -2.02 -3.10 13.60
CA LEU A 117 -2.59 -4.32 14.16
C LEU A 117 -3.75 -4.03 15.13
N GLU A 118 -3.82 -2.83 15.69
CA GLU A 118 -4.92 -2.42 16.57
C GLU A 118 -6.12 -1.83 15.83
N LEU A 119 -5.98 -1.49 14.56
CA LEU A 119 -7.07 -0.87 13.79
C LEU A 119 -8.21 -1.84 13.45
N PRO A 120 -9.45 -1.32 13.32
CA PRO A 120 -10.60 -2.11 12.89
C PRO A 120 -10.63 -2.38 11.39
N LEU A 121 -11.53 -3.27 10.97
CA LEU A 121 -11.66 -3.74 9.59
C LEU A 121 -11.88 -2.60 8.59
N SER A 122 -12.73 -1.62 8.95
CA SER A 122 -13.08 -0.48 8.08
C SER A 122 -11.85 0.36 7.71
N ALA A 123 -10.98 0.63 8.69
CA ALA A 123 -9.74 1.35 8.50
C ALA A 123 -8.74 0.56 7.63
N ILE A 124 -8.59 -0.74 7.90
CA ILE A 124 -7.68 -1.62 7.14
C ILE A 124 -8.11 -1.73 5.68
N LEU A 125 -9.41 -1.88 5.41
CA LEU A 125 -9.94 -1.91 4.05
C LEU A 125 -9.58 -0.64 3.28
N GLU A 126 -9.73 0.53 3.90
CA GLU A 126 -9.47 1.81 3.25
C GLU A 126 -7.98 2.04 3.01
N ILE A 127 -7.14 1.78 4.01
CA ILE A 127 -5.68 1.92 3.92
C ILE A 127 -5.14 1.05 2.79
N PHE A 128 -5.43 -0.25 2.80
CA PHE A 128 -4.87 -1.20 1.83
C PHE A 128 -5.47 -1.09 0.44
N ARG A 129 -6.59 -0.38 0.25
CA ARG A 129 -7.11 -0.08 -1.09
C ARG A 129 -6.25 0.93 -1.86
N SER A 130 -5.50 1.78 -1.16
CA SER A 130 -4.62 2.78 -1.78
C SER A 130 -3.44 2.14 -2.54
N SER A 131 -3.03 2.73 -3.66
CA SER A 131 -1.83 2.29 -4.40
C SER A 131 -0.55 2.98 -3.92
N ASP A 132 -0.65 4.10 -3.20
CA ASP A 132 0.48 4.93 -2.80
C ASP A 132 1.18 4.48 -1.50
N LEU A 133 0.76 3.32 -0.97
CA LEU A 133 1.34 2.74 0.24
C LEU A 133 2.77 2.26 -0.02
N ILE A 134 3.62 2.56 0.95
CA ILE A 134 5.00 2.10 1.01
C ILE A 134 5.00 0.77 1.77
N VAL A 135 5.27 -0.31 1.04
CA VAL A 135 5.31 -1.68 1.61
C VAL A 135 6.57 -2.40 1.13
N PRO A 136 7.13 -3.37 1.89
CA PRO A 136 8.29 -4.11 1.42
C PRO A 136 8.05 -4.84 0.09
N ASN A 137 6.97 -5.63 0.03
CA ASN A 137 6.47 -6.37 -1.14
C ASN A 137 5.01 -6.79 -0.87
N GLU A 138 4.30 -7.30 -1.87
CA GLU A 138 2.92 -7.80 -1.66
C GLU A 138 2.88 -9.06 -0.79
N ASP A 139 3.98 -9.82 -0.72
CA ASP A 139 4.11 -10.95 0.20
C ASP A 139 3.95 -10.51 1.66
N TYR A 140 4.53 -9.36 2.02
CA TYR A 140 4.40 -8.75 3.34
C TYR A 140 2.96 -8.32 3.60
N VAL A 141 2.28 -7.74 2.61
CA VAL A 141 0.86 -7.36 2.71
C VAL A 141 0.00 -8.59 3.01
N TYR A 142 0.19 -9.68 2.28
CA TYR A 142 -0.51 -10.94 2.53
C TYR A 142 -0.26 -11.45 3.96
N LEU A 143 1.00 -11.56 4.38
CA LEU A 143 1.34 -12.04 5.72
C LEU A 143 0.79 -11.14 6.82
N PHE A 144 0.87 -9.82 6.63
CA PHE A 144 0.32 -8.83 7.56
C PHE A 144 -1.19 -9.01 7.73
N LEU A 145 -1.95 -9.15 6.63
CA LEU A 145 -3.40 -9.33 6.69
C LEU A 145 -3.78 -10.67 7.36
N VAL A 146 -3.02 -11.73 7.11
CA VAL A 146 -3.21 -13.02 7.79
C VAL A 146 -2.95 -12.89 9.30
N ASP A 147 -1.91 -12.16 9.70
CA ASP A 147 -1.57 -11.90 11.10
C ASP A 147 -2.64 -11.03 11.79
N TRP A 148 -3.09 -9.98 11.11
CA TRP A 148 -4.16 -9.09 11.57
C TRP A 148 -5.46 -9.85 11.85
N VAL A 149 -5.90 -10.71 10.92
CA VAL A 149 -7.12 -11.54 11.09
C VAL A 149 -7.00 -12.46 12.30
N LYS A 150 -5.83 -13.08 12.49
CA LYS A 150 -5.58 -13.97 13.63
C LYS A 150 -5.58 -13.25 14.97
N LYS A 151 -5.12 -12.00 15.00
CA LYS A 151 -5.10 -11.17 16.22
C LYS A 151 -6.49 -10.63 16.56
N LYS A 152 -7.27 -10.22 15.55
CA LYS A 152 -8.57 -9.55 15.76
C LYS A 152 -9.74 -10.51 16.03
N TYR A 153 -9.70 -11.72 15.51
CA TYR A 153 -10.79 -12.68 15.63
C TYR A 153 -10.29 -14.00 16.20
N GLU A 154 -10.80 -14.38 17.38
CA GLU A 154 -10.51 -15.69 17.97
C GLU A 154 -11.20 -16.83 17.20
N ASP A 155 -12.45 -16.59 16.76
CA ASP A 155 -13.25 -17.57 16.01
C ASP A 155 -12.68 -17.82 14.61
N GLU A 156 -12.45 -19.09 14.28
CA GLU A 156 -11.97 -19.53 12.97
C GLU A 156 -12.95 -19.23 11.84
N HIS A 157 -14.26 -19.37 12.08
CA HIS A 157 -15.25 -19.15 11.03
C HIS A 157 -15.34 -17.67 10.63
N MET A 158 -15.31 -16.76 11.62
CA MET A 158 -15.22 -15.31 11.35
C MET A 158 -13.92 -14.95 10.61
N ARG A 159 -12.78 -15.53 11.00
CA ARG A 159 -11.49 -15.32 10.32
C ARG A 159 -11.57 -15.66 8.83
N CYS A 160 -12.09 -16.84 8.50
CA CYS A 160 -12.27 -17.28 7.11
C CYS A 160 -13.26 -16.38 6.35
N THR A 161 -14.36 -15.99 6.99
CA THR A 161 -15.40 -15.15 6.37
C THR A 161 -14.86 -13.76 6.02
N VAL A 162 -14.19 -13.09 6.97
CA VAL A 162 -13.64 -11.75 6.77
C VAL A 162 -12.51 -11.78 5.74
N PHE A 163 -11.61 -12.77 5.84
CA PHE A 163 -10.49 -12.88 4.90
C PHE A 163 -10.98 -13.11 3.47
N SER A 164 -11.84 -14.11 3.25
CA SER A 164 -12.32 -14.49 1.91
C SER A 164 -13.19 -13.43 1.24
N LYS A 165 -14.04 -12.72 2.00
CA LYS A 165 -14.98 -11.74 1.42
C LYS A 165 -14.43 -10.33 1.30
N ALA A 166 -13.49 -9.92 2.17
CA ALA A 166 -13.04 -8.53 2.22
C ALA A 166 -11.54 -8.41 1.93
N LEU A 167 -10.69 -9.13 2.65
CA LEU A 167 -9.25 -8.87 2.64
C LEU A 167 -8.51 -9.45 1.43
N VAL A 168 -8.98 -10.58 0.88
CA VAL A 168 -8.38 -11.19 -0.32
C VAL A 168 -8.31 -10.21 -1.47
N PHE A 169 -9.32 -9.36 -1.64
CA PHE A 169 -9.37 -8.40 -2.74
C PHE A 169 -8.40 -7.22 -2.58
N LEU A 170 -7.82 -7.03 -1.38
CA LEU A 170 -6.82 -5.99 -1.12
C LEU A 170 -5.40 -6.40 -1.53
N ILE A 171 -5.18 -7.70 -1.70
CA ILE A 171 -3.86 -8.27 -2.03
C ILE A 171 -3.69 -8.27 -3.54
N ARG A 172 -2.58 -7.71 -4.02
CA ARG A 172 -2.24 -7.76 -5.45
C ARG A 172 -1.42 -9.01 -5.76
N PHE A 173 -2.10 -10.17 -5.86
CA PHE A 173 -1.48 -11.47 -6.13
C PHE A 173 -0.57 -11.49 -7.37
N MET A 174 -0.85 -10.64 -8.35
CA MET A 174 -0.06 -10.42 -9.57
C MET A 174 1.41 -10.08 -9.29
N HIS A 175 1.64 -9.32 -8.21
CA HIS A 175 2.94 -8.81 -7.80
C HIS A 175 3.53 -9.59 -6.62
N MET A 176 2.88 -10.67 -6.15
CA MET A 176 3.47 -11.58 -5.18
C MET A 176 4.56 -12.46 -5.79
N THR A 177 5.43 -13.01 -4.96
CA THR A 177 6.42 -14.01 -5.39
C THR A 177 5.76 -15.36 -5.68
N ILE A 178 6.38 -16.14 -6.58
CA ILE A 178 5.87 -17.47 -6.95
C ILE A 178 5.84 -18.40 -5.72
N ASP A 179 6.88 -18.38 -4.88
CA ASP A 179 6.95 -19.16 -3.64
C ASP A 179 5.73 -18.89 -2.74
N ARG A 180 5.32 -17.62 -2.61
CA ARG A 180 4.15 -17.25 -1.80
C ARG A 180 2.83 -17.56 -2.46
N LEU A 181 2.71 -17.42 -3.78
CA LEU A 181 1.52 -17.86 -4.52
C LEU A 181 1.31 -19.37 -4.35
N MET A 182 2.39 -20.15 -4.39
CA MET A 182 2.33 -21.59 -4.11
C MET A 182 1.94 -21.87 -2.67
N ALA A 183 2.46 -21.11 -1.69
CA ALA A 183 2.03 -21.23 -0.30
C ALA A 183 0.55 -20.85 -0.10
N PHE A 184 0.04 -19.87 -0.85
CA PHE A 184 -1.37 -19.45 -0.82
C PHE A 184 -2.33 -20.55 -1.31
N SER A 185 -1.88 -21.46 -2.19
CA SER A 185 -2.69 -22.62 -2.63
C SER A 185 -3.21 -23.47 -1.44
N ASN A 186 -2.41 -23.55 -0.39
CA ASN A 186 -2.69 -24.29 0.83
C ASN A 186 -3.23 -23.41 1.97
N CYS A 187 -3.66 -22.17 1.69
CA CYS A 187 -4.16 -21.27 2.72
C CYS A 187 -5.44 -21.84 3.39
N PRO A 188 -5.47 -21.94 4.75
CA PRO A 188 -6.64 -22.44 5.48
C PRO A 188 -7.78 -21.42 5.55
N LEU A 189 -7.46 -20.12 5.45
CA LEU A 189 -8.43 -19.02 5.51
C LEU A 189 -9.31 -18.91 4.25
N MET A 190 -9.01 -19.69 3.22
CA MET A 190 -9.74 -19.76 1.96
C MET A 190 -10.41 -21.14 1.82
N PRO A 191 -11.68 -21.28 2.21
CA PRO A 191 -12.40 -22.55 2.10
C PRO A 191 -12.66 -22.92 0.63
N ASN A 192 -12.92 -21.94 -0.24
CA ASN A 192 -13.15 -22.21 -1.66
C ASN A 192 -11.84 -22.35 -2.44
N LYS A 193 -11.42 -23.60 -2.68
CA LYS A 193 -10.21 -23.91 -3.44
C LYS A 193 -10.30 -23.58 -4.94
N VAL A 194 -11.51 -23.43 -5.49
CA VAL A 194 -11.70 -23.03 -6.90
C VAL A 194 -11.26 -21.58 -7.09
N ASP A 195 -11.68 -20.70 -6.18
CA ASP A 195 -11.33 -19.27 -6.23
C ASP A 195 -9.81 -19.08 -6.07
N VAL A 196 -9.19 -19.83 -5.15
CA VAL A 196 -7.74 -19.82 -4.95
C VAL A 196 -7.00 -20.21 -6.24
N LYS A 197 -7.43 -21.27 -6.92
CA LYS A 197 -6.83 -21.68 -8.20
C LYS A 197 -7.04 -20.64 -9.31
N SER A 198 -8.20 -20.00 -9.36
CA SER A 198 -8.51 -18.93 -10.32
C SER A 198 -7.60 -17.71 -10.12
N ILE A 199 -7.44 -17.27 -8.87
CA ILE A 199 -6.54 -16.17 -8.49
C ILE A 199 -5.09 -16.51 -8.87
N ILE A 200 -4.62 -17.70 -8.50
CA ILE A 200 -3.25 -18.14 -8.83
C ILE A 200 -3.03 -18.22 -10.35
N SER A 201 -4.00 -18.76 -11.09
CA SER A 201 -3.90 -18.88 -12.55
C SER A 201 -3.87 -17.51 -13.23
N SER A 202 -4.69 -16.56 -12.77
CA SER A 202 -4.66 -15.19 -13.30
C SER A 202 -3.34 -14.48 -12.98
N ALA A 203 -2.79 -14.68 -11.78
CA ALA A 203 -1.46 -14.16 -11.40
C ALA A 203 -0.35 -14.73 -12.29
N PHE A 204 -0.34 -16.04 -12.55
CA PHE A 204 0.63 -16.65 -13.47
C PHE A 204 0.49 -16.15 -14.89
N LEU A 205 -0.75 -16.09 -15.41
CA LEU A 205 -1.02 -15.58 -16.75
C LEU A 205 -0.51 -14.14 -16.91
N PHE A 206 -0.69 -13.30 -15.89
CA PHE A 206 -0.17 -11.93 -15.90
C PHE A 206 1.35 -11.90 -15.91
N LYS A 207 2.02 -12.67 -15.05
CA LYS A 207 3.49 -12.73 -15.04
C LYS A 207 4.07 -13.20 -16.37
N ILE A 208 3.38 -14.09 -17.09
CA ILE A 208 3.77 -14.55 -18.43
C ILE A 208 3.55 -13.45 -19.49
N ASN A 209 2.41 -12.75 -19.45
CA ASN A 209 1.99 -11.80 -20.50
C ASN A 209 2.40 -10.33 -20.23
N CYS A 210 3.12 -10.06 -19.15
CA CYS A 210 3.39 -8.72 -18.63
C CYS A 210 4.17 -7.79 -19.58
N SER A 211 4.70 -8.33 -20.68
CA SER A 211 5.38 -7.57 -21.73
C SER A 211 4.45 -6.79 -22.67
N THR A 212 3.12 -6.96 -22.60
CA THR A 212 2.22 -6.41 -23.66
C THR A 212 0.99 -5.63 -23.20
N VAL A 213 0.58 -5.65 -21.93
CA VAL A 213 -0.73 -5.06 -21.53
C VAL A 213 -0.61 -4.07 -20.39
N LYS A 214 -0.79 -2.77 -20.70
CA LYS A 214 -1.07 -1.72 -19.71
C LYS A 214 -2.51 -1.88 -19.21
N VAL A 215 -2.73 -2.76 -18.22
CA VAL A 215 -4.05 -2.92 -17.61
C VAL A 215 -4.26 -1.82 -16.57
N ALA A 216 -5.15 -0.86 -16.87
CA ALA A 216 -5.51 0.26 -16.01
C ALA A 216 -6.53 -0.14 -14.92
N HIS A 217 -6.30 -1.25 -14.23
CA HIS A 217 -7.12 -1.67 -13.09
C HIS A 217 -6.25 -1.63 -11.83
N TRP A 218 -6.80 -1.11 -10.73
CA TRP A 218 -6.05 -0.85 -9.50
C TRP A 218 -5.37 -2.10 -8.91
N ASN A 219 -5.94 -3.29 -9.11
CA ASN A 219 -5.35 -4.58 -8.74
C ASN A 219 -4.09 -4.98 -9.54
N TYR A 220 -3.86 -4.33 -10.68
CA TYR A 220 -2.75 -4.61 -11.59
C TYR A 220 -1.63 -3.57 -11.44
N ALA A 221 -1.91 -2.40 -10.85
CA ALA A 221 -0.90 -1.39 -10.56
C ALA A 221 0.02 -1.86 -9.41
N GLN A 222 1.31 -1.58 -9.50
CA GLN A 222 2.26 -1.84 -8.39
C GLN A 222 2.07 -0.79 -7.28
N ARG A 223 2.25 -1.20 -6.02
CA ARG A 223 2.45 -0.23 -4.91
C ARG A 223 3.87 0.32 -4.96
N ASN A 224 4.16 1.26 -4.06
CA ASN A 224 5.52 1.68 -3.80
C ASN A 224 6.28 0.60 -2.98
N TYR A 225 6.88 -0.35 -3.69
CA TYR A 225 7.62 -1.45 -3.05
C TYR A 225 9.02 -1.03 -2.60
N LEU A 226 9.43 -1.42 -1.39
CA LEU A 226 10.82 -1.24 -0.95
C LEU A 226 11.76 -2.24 -1.60
N ILE A 227 11.25 -3.45 -1.88
CA ILE A 227 11.96 -4.51 -2.57
C ILE A 227 11.49 -4.53 -4.02
N ARG A 228 12.42 -4.39 -4.97
CA ARG A 228 12.12 -4.28 -6.40
C ARG A 228 11.89 -5.66 -7.03
N PRO A 229 10.79 -5.85 -7.77
CA PRO A 229 10.59 -7.08 -8.51
C PRO A 229 11.64 -7.22 -9.62
N VAL A 230 12.07 -8.47 -9.86
CA VAL A 230 13.05 -8.81 -10.89
C VAL A 230 12.39 -9.65 -11.97
N ILE A 231 12.62 -9.28 -13.23
CA ILE A 231 12.22 -10.06 -14.40
C ILE A 231 13.43 -10.88 -14.83
N LEU A 232 13.25 -12.20 -14.89
CA LEU A 232 14.29 -13.16 -15.21
C LEU A 232 14.06 -13.73 -16.61
N THR A 233 15.08 -13.71 -17.46
CA THR A 233 15.06 -14.32 -18.79
C THR A 233 16.25 -15.27 -18.93
N ASN A 234 15.97 -16.55 -19.09
CA ASN A 234 17.00 -17.55 -19.38
C ASN A 234 17.29 -17.57 -20.88
N LEU A 235 18.54 -17.29 -21.25
CA LEU A 235 19.02 -17.46 -22.62
C LEU A 235 19.47 -18.91 -22.80
N LEU A 236 18.53 -19.77 -23.17
CA LEU A 236 18.86 -21.11 -23.66
C LEU A 236 19.37 -21.02 -25.10
N PRO A 237 20.44 -21.74 -25.48
CA PRO A 237 21.12 -22.81 -24.74
C PRO A 237 22.33 -22.38 -23.89
N TYR A 238 22.64 -21.09 -23.77
CA TYR A 238 23.93 -20.58 -23.27
C TYR A 238 24.13 -20.65 -21.75
N ASN A 239 23.18 -21.19 -20.98
CA ASN A 239 23.18 -21.11 -19.50
C ASN A 239 23.51 -19.69 -19.02
N GLU A 240 22.91 -18.68 -19.65
CA GLU A 240 23.00 -17.29 -19.21
C GLU A 240 21.64 -16.86 -18.68
N LEU A 241 21.65 -16.14 -17.55
CA LEU A 241 20.47 -15.55 -16.96
C LEU A 241 20.56 -14.03 -17.03
N LEU A 242 19.58 -13.41 -17.69
CA LEU A 242 19.40 -11.97 -17.68
C LEU A 242 18.38 -11.61 -16.60
N ALA A 243 18.80 -10.75 -15.67
CA ALA A 243 17.97 -10.21 -14.62
C ALA A 243 17.75 -8.71 -14.85
N TYR A 244 16.50 -8.32 -15.08
CA TYR A 244 16.10 -6.94 -15.29
C TYR A 244 15.30 -6.44 -14.09
N PHE A 245 15.57 -5.22 -13.66
CA PHE A 245 14.72 -4.51 -12.71
C PHE A 245 14.70 -3.03 -13.07
N ASP A 246 13.58 -2.38 -12.80
CA ASP A 246 13.41 -0.95 -13.00
C ASP A 246 13.58 -0.23 -11.66
N LEU A 247 14.32 0.89 -11.69
CA LEU A 247 14.46 1.79 -10.56
C LEU A 247 13.80 3.14 -10.91
N PRO A 248 12.59 3.42 -10.38
CA PRO A 248 11.90 4.68 -10.64
C PRO A 248 12.70 5.89 -10.15
N LEU A 249 12.59 7.01 -10.87
CA LEU A 249 13.29 8.26 -10.52
C LEU A 249 12.98 8.73 -9.10
N ALA A 250 11.73 8.61 -8.66
CA ALA A 250 11.34 8.99 -7.30
C ALA A 250 12.11 8.19 -6.23
N ASP A 251 12.37 6.91 -6.47
CA ASP A 251 13.09 6.04 -5.54
C ASP A 251 14.60 6.26 -5.62
N PHE A 252 15.12 6.46 -6.82
CA PHE A 252 16.50 6.88 -7.02
C PHE A 252 16.79 8.21 -6.30
N ALA A 253 15.90 9.20 -6.43
CA ALA A 253 16.01 10.47 -5.71
C ALA A 253 15.95 10.29 -4.19
N ARG A 254 15.07 9.41 -3.66
CA ARG A 254 15.01 9.09 -2.23
C ARG A 254 16.33 8.54 -1.69
N MET A 255 17.12 7.86 -2.53
CA MET A 255 18.42 7.31 -2.12
C MET A 255 19.48 8.38 -1.80
N SER A 256 19.24 9.65 -2.13
CA SER A 256 20.05 10.79 -1.65
C SER A 256 19.90 11.03 -0.15
N ASN A 257 18.81 10.57 0.47
CA ASN A 257 18.55 10.79 1.88
C ASN A 257 19.40 9.83 2.73
N PRO A 258 20.14 10.32 3.74
CA PRO A 258 20.90 9.48 4.66
C PRO A 258 20.10 8.38 5.35
N ALA A 259 18.79 8.54 5.53
CA ALA A 259 17.91 7.53 6.12
C ALA A 259 17.51 6.40 5.14
N TRP A 260 17.64 6.63 3.83
CA TRP A 260 17.14 5.72 2.79
C TRP A 260 18.19 5.37 1.74
N ARG A 261 19.39 4.96 2.15
CA ARG A 261 20.56 4.86 1.26
C ARG A 261 20.57 3.68 0.28
N SER A 262 19.77 2.65 0.56
CA SER A 262 19.82 1.39 -0.17
C SER A 262 18.45 0.93 -0.62
N THR A 263 18.39 0.40 -1.83
CA THR A 263 17.22 -0.30 -2.39
C THR A 263 17.65 -1.72 -2.75
N TYR A 264 16.77 -2.68 -2.50
CA TYR A 264 17.03 -4.10 -2.69
C TYR A 264 16.11 -4.66 -3.75
N THR A 265 16.54 -5.70 -4.45
CA THR A 265 15.66 -6.49 -5.31
C THR A 265 15.12 -7.72 -4.60
N GLU A 266 14.10 -8.34 -5.20
CA GLU A 266 13.66 -9.67 -4.81
C GLU A 266 14.78 -10.69 -4.99
N VAL A 267 14.71 -11.75 -4.18
CA VAL A 267 15.66 -12.85 -4.22
C VAL A 267 15.29 -13.78 -5.37
N PHE A 268 16.23 -14.02 -6.28
CA PHE A 268 16.08 -14.95 -7.39
C PHE A 268 17.07 -16.12 -7.28
N ALA A 269 16.72 -17.25 -7.89
CA ALA A 269 17.53 -18.45 -7.86
C ALA A 269 18.26 -18.67 -9.18
N TYR A 270 19.56 -18.96 -9.11
CA TYR A 270 20.37 -19.28 -10.29
C TYR A 270 21.54 -20.18 -9.89
N GLY A 271 21.79 -21.28 -10.62
CA GLY A 271 22.97 -22.13 -10.40
C GLY A 271 23.13 -22.64 -8.96
N GLY A 272 22.04 -22.90 -8.23
CA GLY A 272 22.09 -23.30 -6.81
C GLY A 272 22.30 -22.15 -5.81
N TYR A 273 22.39 -20.91 -6.29
CA TYR A 273 22.42 -19.71 -5.48
C TYR A 273 21.05 -19.09 -5.29
N ARG A 274 20.84 -18.42 -4.15
CA ARG A 274 19.78 -17.42 -3.96
C ARG A 274 20.44 -16.04 -3.90
N LEU A 275 20.24 -15.25 -4.95
CA LEU A 275 20.91 -13.96 -5.18
C LEU A 275 19.90 -12.81 -5.09
N PHE A 276 20.38 -11.64 -4.71
CA PHE A 276 19.63 -10.38 -4.82
C PHE A 276 20.59 -9.24 -5.12
N VAL A 277 20.09 -8.17 -5.74
CA VAL A 277 20.87 -6.97 -6.03
C VAL A 277 20.58 -5.90 -4.97
N GLN A 278 21.64 -5.31 -4.45
CA GLN A 278 21.60 -4.13 -3.61
C GLN A 278 22.11 -2.94 -4.42
N CYS A 279 21.25 -1.94 -4.60
CA CYS A 279 21.62 -0.62 -5.08
C CYS A 279 21.88 0.27 -3.86
N GLN A 280 23.01 0.97 -3.81
CA GLN A 280 23.32 1.88 -2.70
C GLN A 280 23.87 3.21 -3.20
N THR A 281 23.60 4.28 -2.46
CA THR A 281 24.29 5.55 -2.64
C THR A 281 25.57 5.57 -1.81
N THR A 282 26.68 5.84 -2.48
CA THR A 282 27.94 6.16 -1.81
C THR A 282 27.89 7.62 -1.37
N ILE A 283 28.31 7.90 -0.14
CA ILE A 283 28.41 9.26 0.39
C ILE A 283 29.87 9.68 0.45
N ASP A 284 30.13 10.95 0.20
CA ASP A 284 31.42 11.55 0.49
C ASP A 284 31.60 11.69 2.01
N ALA A 285 32.72 11.18 2.53
CA ALA A 285 33.01 11.15 3.97
C ALA A 285 33.18 12.56 4.56
N VAL A 286 33.54 13.55 3.74
CA VAL A 286 33.79 14.92 4.19
C VAL A 286 32.51 15.76 4.18
N SER A 287 31.80 15.79 3.06
CA SER A 287 30.59 16.60 2.90
C SER A 287 29.30 15.92 3.39
N ASN A 288 29.34 14.60 3.63
CA ASN A 288 28.18 13.75 3.89
C ASN A 288 27.10 13.83 2.78
N ALA A 289 27.49 14.31 1.59
CA ALA A 289 26.64 14.42 0.42
C ALA A 289 26.69 13.11 -0.40
N PRO A 290 25.61 12.79 -1.13
CA PRO A 290 25.61 11.64 -2.04
C PRO A 290 26.61 11.90 -3.18
N SER A 291 27.53 10.95 -3.39
CA SER A 291 28.62 11.09 -4.35
C SER A 291 28.42 10.24 -5.61
N ALA A 292 28.08 8.96 -5.46
CA ALA A 292 28.01 8.02 -6.56
C ALA A 292 26.94 6.92 -6.35
N PHE A 293 26.51 6.32 -7.46
CA PHE A 293 25.60 5.17 -7.46
C PHE A 293 26.37 3.85 -7.53
N GLY A 294 26.20 3.02 -6.50
CA GLY A 294 26.81 1.70 -6.42
C GLY A 294 25.81 0.57 -6.58
N MET A 295 26.25 -0.54 -7.15
CA MET A 295 25.44 -1.74 -7.33
C MET A 295 26.24 -2.98 -6.94
N PHE A 296 25.61 -3.84 -6.16
CA PHE A 296 26.21 -5.03 -5.58
C PHE A 296 25.28 -6.22 -5.75
N LEU A 297 25.82 -7.34 -6.19
CA LEU A 297 25.15 -8.64 -6.19
C LEU A 297 25.51 -9.34 -4.87
N CYS A 298 24.49 -9.78 -4.15
CA CYS A 298 24.61 -10.40 -2.85
C CYS A 298 24.06 -11.83 -2.89
N ALA A 299 24.75 -12.77 -2.26
CA ALA A 299 24.29 -14.15 -2.13
C ALA A 299 23.72 -14.39 -0.73
N GLN A 300 22.46 -14.78 -0.65
CA GLN A 300 21.80 -15.14 0.61
C GLN A 300 22.09 -16.58 1.02
N LYS A 301 22.07 -17.50 0.06
CA LYS A 301 22.36 -18.93 0.27
C LYS A 301 23.06 -19.50 -0.97
N SER A 302 23.96 -20.44 -0.74
CA SER A 302 24.61 -21.24 -1.77
C SER A 302 24.57 -22.71 -1.38
N THR A 303 24.16 -23.58 -2.30
CA THR A 303 24.27 -25.03 -2.12
C THR A 303 25.58 -25.60 -2.68
N GLN A 304 26.15 -24.97 -3.71
CA GLN A 304 27.44 -25.32 -4.30
C GLN A 304 28.15 -24.03 -4.76
N PRO A 305 29.36 -23.73 -4.27
CA PRO A 305 30.08 -22.53 -4.67
C PRO A 305 30.75 -22.73 -6.04
N GLU A 306 30.05 -22.39 -7.12
CA GLU A 306 30.62 -22.22 -8.46
C GLU A 306 31.00 -20.76 -8.76
N VAL A 307 32.04 -20.54 -9.56
CA VAL A 307 32.41 -19.18 -10.00
C VAL A 307 31.36 -18.68 -10.97
N LEU A 308 30.70 -17.57 -10.63
CA LEU A 308 29.76 -16.90 -11.51
C LEU A 308 30.47 -15.76 -12.23
N SER A 309 30.33 -15.72 -13.57
CA SER A 309 30.67 -14.54 -14.36
C SER A 309 29.46 -13.62 -14.40
N VAL A 310 29.63 -12.40 -13.90
CA VAL A 310 28.55 -11.42 -13.72
C VAL A 310 28.91 -10.14 -14.43
N THR A 311 27.97 -9.65 -15.25
CA THR A 311 28.09 -8.34 -15.91
C THR A 311 26.92 -7.45 -15.51
N PHE A 312 27.23 -6.23 -15.10
CA PHE A 312 26.28 -5.17 -14.82
C PHE A 312 26.16 -4.25 -16.03
N SER A 313 24.96 -4.16 -16.57
CA SER A 313 24.65 -3.36 -17.75
C SER A 313 23.56 -2.35 -17.44
N VAL A 314 23.67 -1.16 -18.02
CA VAL A 314 22.71 -0.07 -17.83
C VAL A 314 22.19 0.39 -19.19
N ARG A 315 20.90 0.67 -19.26
CA ARG A 315 20.25 1.10 -20.49
C ARG A 315 20.48 2.59 -20.73
N GLN A 316 20.87 2.97 -21.96
CA GLN A 316 21.20 4.35 -22.34
C GLN A 316 20.34 4.88 -23.49
N LYS A 317 19.99 6.17 -23.45
CA LYS A 317 19.42 6.93 -24.59
C LYS A 317 20.54 7.40 -25.55
N PRO A 318 20.25 7.62 -26.85
CA PRO A 318 18.96 7.50 -27.53
C PRO A 318 18.67 6.10 -28.11
N GLY A 319 19.66 5.19 -28.14
CA GLY A 319 19.54 3.88 -28.80
C GLY A 319 18.74 2.83 -28.02
N GLY A 320 18.47 3.06 -26.73
CA GLY A 320 17.68 2.14 -25.89
C GLY A 320 18.35 0.81 -25.61
N GLY A 321 19.62 0.63 -26.02
CA GLY A 321 20.44 -0.54 -25.77
C GLY A 321 21.04 -0.55 -24.36
N TYR A 322 21.44 -1.74 -23.91
CA TYR A 322 22.18 -1.94 -22.67
C TYR A 322 23.67 -1.81 -22.95
N VAL A 323 24.38 -1.11 -22.06
CA VAL A 323 25.84 -0.93 -22.11
C VAL A 323 26.44 -1.51 -20.84
N ASP A 324 27.40 -2.40 -21.02
CA ASP A 324 28.12 -3.03 -19.92
C ASP A 324 29.01 -2.01 -19.20
N LYS A 325 28.92 -1.99 -17.87
CA LYS A 325 29.64 -1.04 -17.01
C LYS A 325 30.69 -1.73 -16.15
N PHE A 326 30.38 -2.92 -15.67
CA PHE A 326 31.27 -3.65 -14.77
C PHE A 326 31.05 -5.15 -14.93
N SER A 327 32.14 -5.89 -15.12
CA SER A 327 32.11 -7.36 -15.19
C SER A 327 33.13 -7.94 -14.23
N PHE A 328 32.77 -9.03 -13.57
CA PHE A 328 33.64 -9.71 -12.64
C PHE A 328 33.30 -11.20 -12.55
N ASP A 329 34.31 -12.00 -12.22
CA ASP A 329 34.17 -13.41 -11.94
C ASP A 329 34.45 -13.63 -10.46
N SER A 330 33.49 -14.22 -9.73
CA SER A 330 33.68 -14.47 -8.30
C SER A 330 32.92 -15.70 -7.80
N PRO A 331 33.51 -16.49 -6.89
CA PRO A 331 32.77 -17.47 -6.12
C PRO A 331 31.93 -16.77 -5.05
N PHE A 332 30.62 -17.01 -5.07
CA PHE A 332 29.74 -16.47 -4.04
C PHE A 332 29.70 -17.41 -2.83
N LEU A 333 30.09 -16.91 -1.67
CA LEU A 333 29.82 -17.58 -0.39
C LEU A 333 28.52 -17.00 0.20
N PRO A 334 27.85 -17.71 1.13
CA PRO A 334 26.73 -17.13 1.87
C PRO A 334 27.12 -15.79 2.50
N ASP A 335 26.24 -14.80 2.37
CA ASP A 335 26.39 -13.42 2.85
C ASP A 335 27.52 -12.60 2.20
N ASN A 336 28.18 -13.11 1.16
CA ASN A 336 29.11 -12.31 0.37
C ASN A 336 28.35 -11.36 -0.57
N LYS A 337 28.94 -10.18 -0.75
CA LYS A 337 28.53 -9.18 -1.74
C LYS A 337 29.69 -8.80 -2.65
N PHE A 338 29.42 -8.72 -3.94
CA PHE A 338 30.39 -8.29 -4.95
C PHE A 338 29.76 -7.23 -5.85
N GLY A 339 30.53 -6.20 -6.18
CA GLY A 339 30.04 -5.12 -7.02
C GLY A 339 30.96 -3.91 -6.97
N VAL A 340 30.40 -2.76 -7.33
CA VAL A 340 31.15 -1.52 -7.49
C VAL A 340 30.42 -0.37 -6.82
N ALA A 341 31.17 0.50 -6.13
CA ALA A 341 30.62 1.64 -5.39
C ALA A 341 30.24 2.82 -6.29
N ASP A 342 30.83 2.90 -7.49
CA ASP A 342 30.52 3.86 -8.54
C ASP A 342 30.40 3.14 -9.89
N LEU A 343 29.18 2.73 -10.24
CA LEU A 343 28.89 1.98 -11.46
C LEU A 343 28.84 2.88 -12.70
N LEU A 344 28.40 4.13 -12.53
CA LEU A 344 28.11 5.03 -13.63
C LEU A 344 29.24 6.02 -13.92
N LEU A 345 30.21 6.15 -13.01
CA LEU A 345 31.33 7.10 -13.11
C LEU A 345 30.83 8.54 -13.33
N THR A 346 29.68 8.85 -12.74
CA THR A 346 28.95 10.11 -12.92
C THR A 346 28.55 10.64 -11.54
N PRO A 347 28.78 11.92 -11.23
CA PRO A 347 28.37 12.51 -9.96
C PRO A 347 26.87 12.39 -9.72
N TRP A 348 26.48 12.17 -8.46
CA TRP A 348 25.07 11.99 -8.09
C TRP A 348 24.15 13.15 -8.53
N ALA A 349 24.64 14.39 -8.47
CA ALA A 349 23.87 15.57 -8.87
C ALA A 349 23.50 15.55 -10.37
N GLU A 350 24.43 15.12 -11.22
CA GLU A 350 24.20 14.97 -12.66
C GLU A 350 23.29 13.78 -12.97
N LEU A 351 23.30 12.76 -12.10
CA LEU A 351 22.43 11.60 -12.28
C LEU A 351 20.93 11.92 -12.14
N LEU A 352 20.59 12.96 -11.36
CA LEU A 352 19.23 13.43 -11.13
C LEU A 352 18.74 14.45 -12.16
N ASP A 353 19.60 14.93 -13.06
CA ASP A 353 19.21 15.88 -14.12
C ASP A 353 18.31 15.17 -15.14
N GLU A 354 17.19 15.80 -15.52
CA GLU A 354 16.24 15.30 -16.52
C GLU A 354 16.90 15.00 -17.88
N ASN A 355 18.01 15.67 -18.18
CA ASN A 355 18.78 15.48 -19.41
C ASN A 355 19.74 14.28 -19.38
N ASN A 356 19.80 13.54 -18.28
CA ASN A 356 20.70 12.42 -18.12
C ASN A 356 20.39 11.28 -19.12
N LEU A 357 21.44 10.76 -19.75
CA LEU A 357 21.42 9.63 -20.68
C LEU A 357 20.87 8.33 -20.09
N PHE A 358 20.93 8.18 -18.76
CA PHE A 358 20.48 6.99 -18.03
C PHE A 358 19.01 7.06 -17.56
N LEU A 359 18.35 8.22 -17.65
CA LEU A 359 16.95 8.36 -17.28
C LEU A 359 16.04 8.03 -18.47
N ILE A 360 15.21 7.00 -18.32
CA ILE A 360 14.31 6.50 -19.36
C ILE A 360 12.90 6.94 -19.03
N ASN A 361 12.29 7.71 -19.92
CA ASN A 361 11.00 8.38 -19.74
C ASN A 361 10.97 9.26 -18.48
N GLY A 362 11.39 10.52 -18.63
CA GLY A 362 11.19 11.55 -17.60
C GLY A 362 9.72 11.71 -17.26
#